data_AF-A0A833DMD9-F1
#
_entry.id   AF-A0A833DMD9-F1
#
_cell.length_a   1.000
_cell.length_b   1.000
_cell.length_c   1.000
_cell.angle_alpha   90.00
_cell.angle_beta   90.00
_cell.angle_gamma   90.00
#
_symmetry.space_group_name_H-M   'P 1'
#
loop_
_entity.id
_entity.type
_entity.pdbx_description
1 polymer ?
#
loop_
_entity_poly.entity_id
_entity_poly.type
_entity_poly.pdbx_seq_one_letter_code
_entity_poly.pdbx_strand_id
1 'polypeptide(L)'
;MSGKDESVTSKNSLMGTKSGKKIIKQGLFKSKGYRQFKQYKEEYETKFPEFATRFTNALLQQIKSDSSPNVTQQKFGEEVGSTEIILESSQIDPIKSKLESFDILNDRVLRILNSNFVKMTFPVFNALFDASTEYFQDKNSELREDIVDGHIIAIDLSEPMDRIVDKDEDLDYLDDYKLMNPYILKISREKIAKGGEEVLKQFENGFKDARVGQYLDTKLKQNPTAITDNELDESYKKYRSVMGTAGSNMALSREPLGEIF
;
A
#
# COMPACT_ATOMS: atom_id res chain seq x y z
N MET A 1 10.99 2.12 -16.84
CA MET A 1 11.50 0.75 -17.10
C MET A 1 10.33 -0.23 -16.98
N SER A 2 9.73 -0.70 -18.09
CA SER A 2 8.50 -1.52 -18.10
C SER A 2 8.73 -2.97 -18.58
N GLY A 3 9.77 -3.62 -18.06
CA GLY A 3 10.05 -5.02 -18.37
C GLY A 3 10.58 -5.73 -17.15
N LYS A 4 9.68 -6.16 -16.25
CA LYS A 4 10.06 -7.18 -15.25
C LYS A 4 10.35 -8.45 -16.04
N ASP A 5 11.59 -8.92 -15.95
CA ASP A 5 12.09 -10.10 -16.68
C ASP A 5 11.21 -11.32 -16.39
N GLU A 6 10.37 -11.69 -17.36
CA GLU A 6 9.50 -12.88 -17.29
C GLU A 6 10.30 -14.19 -17.39
N SER A 7 11.63 -14.14 -17.60
CA SER A 7 12.47 -15.32 -17.67
C SER A 7 12.36 -16.17 -16.40
N VAL A 8 12.21 -15.55 -15.23
CA VAL A 8 12.18 -16.23 -13.92
C VAL A 8 10.88 -17.01 -13.71
N THR A 9 9.77 -16.53 -14.27
CA THR A 9 8.45 -17.19 -14.18
C THR A 9 8.14 -18.08 -15.39
N SER A 10 9.04 -18.15 -16.37
CA SER A 10 8.90 -19.03 -17.54
C SER A 10 8.76 -20.49 -17.13
N LYS A 11 8.02 -21.27 -17.92
CA LYS A 11 7.82 -22.71 -17.69
C LYS A 11 9.16 -23.45 -17.56
N ASN A 12 10.17 -23.05 -18.33
CA ASN A 12 11.50 -23.67 -18.31
C ASN A 12 12.22 -23.38 -16.98
N SER A 13 12.18 -22.13 -16.50
CA SER A 13 12.76 -21.74 -15.21
C SER A 13 12.04 -22.40 -14.03
N LEU A 14 10.71 -22.48 -14.08
CA LEU A 14 9.92 -23.19 -13.06
C LEU A 14 10.21 -24.70 -13.05
N MET A 15 10.39 -25.32 -14.22
CA MET A 15 10.79 -26.73 -14.32
C MET A 15 12.23 -26.98 -13.80
N GLY A 16 13.07 -25.95 -13.73
CA GLY A 16 14.42 -26.03 -13.19
C GLY A 16 14.49 -26.23 -11.66
N THR A 17 13.41 -25.96 -10.92
CA THR A 17 13.41 -26.02 -9.45
C THR A 17 12.37 -26.98 -8.88
N LYS A 18 12.63 -27.55 -7.69
CA LYS A 18 11.67 -28.42 -6.99
C LYS A 18 10.36 -27.67 -6.68
N SER A 19 10.46 -26.41 -6.30
CA SER A 19 9.31 -25.56 -5.99
C SER A 19 8.52 -25.20 -7.26
N GLY A 20 9.17 -24.81 -8.35
CA GLY A 20 8.48 -24.52 -9.61
C GLY A 20 7.77 -25.73 -10.22
N LYS A 21 8.37 -26.94 -10.13
CA LYS A 21 7.67 -28.19 -10.49
C LYS A 21 6.40 -28.42 -9.66
N LYS A 22 6.42 -28.12 -8.35
CA LYS A 22 5.22 -28.20 -7.50
C LYS A 22 4.14 -27.21 -7.95
N ILE A 23 4.52 -25.98 -8.29
CA ILE A 23 3.59 -24.96 -8.79
C ILE A 23 2.93 -25.43 -10.09
N ILE A 24 3.72 -25.92 -11.05
CA ILE A 24 3.22 -26.48 -12.31
C ILE A 24 2.25 -27.64 -12.04
N LYS A 25 2.59 -28.54 -11.11
CA LYS A 25 1.74 -29.66 -10.72
C LYS A 25 0.39 -29.18 -10.17
N GLN A 26 0.39 -28.18 -9.28
CA GLN A 26 -0.85 -27.61 -8.74
C GLN A 26 -1.74 -27.01 -9.82
N GLY A 27 -1.16 -26.34 -10.82
CA GLY A 27 -1.87 -25.81 -11.99
C GLY A 27 -2.47 -26.92 -12.86
N LEU A 28 -1.68 -27.94 -13.19
CA LEU A 28 -2.13 -29.08 -14.01
C LEU A 28 -3.30 -29.83 -13.37
N PHE A 29 -3.22 -30.09 -12.06
CA PHE A 29 -4.28 -30.80 -11.33
C PHE A 29 -5.44 -29.89 -10.91
N LYS A 30 -5.38 -28.58 -11.21
CA LYS A 30 -6.35 -27.58 -10.76
C LYS A 30 -6.70 -27.79 -9.28
N SER A 31 -5.68 -27.85 -8.42
CA SER A 31 -5.86 -28.06 -6.97
C SER A 31 -6.78 -26.99 -6.37
N LYS A 32 -7.34 -27.24 -5.18
CA LYS A 32 -8.18 -26.24 -4.48
C LYS A 32 -7.44 -24.89 -4.36
N GLY A 33 -6.20 -24.91 -3.88
CA GLY A 33 -5.37 -23.70 -3.77
C GLY A 33 -5.10 -23.01 -5.11
N TYR A 34 -4.86 -23.76 -6.19
CA TYR A 34 -4.66 -23.17 -7.51
C TYR A 34 -5.92 -22.49 -8.04
N ARG A 35 -7.11 -23.08 -7.81
CA ARG A 35 -8.39 -22.46 -8.21
C ARG A 35 -8.63 -21.15 -7.45
N GLN A 36 -8.36 -21.13 -6.14
CA GLN A 36 -8.49 -19.93 -5.31
C GLN A 36 -7.52 -18.84 -5.77
N PHE A 37 -6.23 -19.18 -5.96
CA PHE A 37 -5.24 -18.26 -6.52
C PHE A 37 -5.70 -17.68 -7.87
N LYS A 38 -6.17 -18.55 -8.78
CA LYS A 38 -6.63 -18.14 -10.10
C LYS A 38 -7.82 -17.18 -10.02
N GLN A 39 -8.81 -17.48 -9.18
CA GLN A 39 -9.98 -16.62 -8.95
C GLN A 39 -9.56 -15.19 -8.55
N TYR A 40 -8.73 -15.05 -7.51
CA TYR A 40 -8.34 -13.73 -7.01
C TYR A 40 -7.37 -13.00 -7.95
N LYS A 41 -6.55 -13.74 -8.71
CA LYS A 41 -5.72 -13.15 -9.77
C LYS A 41 -6.58 -12.55 -10.89
N GLU A 42 -7.56 -13.29 -11.38
CA GLU A 42 -8.46 -12.82 -12.46
C GLU A 42 -9.34 -11.66 -11.97
N GLU A 43 -9.79 -11.71 -10.71
CA GLU A 43 -10.53 -10.62 -10.08
C GLU A 43 -9.67 -9.36 -9.98
N TYR A 44 -8.41 -9.47 -9.53
CA TYR A 44 -7.47 -8.35 -9.49
C TYR A 44 -7.26 -7.74 -10.88
N GLU A 45 -6.98 -8.56 -11.90
CA GLU A 45 -6.76 -8.08 -13.26
C GLU A 45 -7.95 -7.30 -13.82
N THR A 46 -9.17 -7.65 -13.38
CA THR A 46 -10.41 -6.99 -13.80
C THR A 46 -10.71 -5.73 -12.98
N LYS A 47 -10.56 -5.79 -11.65
CA LYS A 47 -10.97 -4.72 -10.73
C LYS A 47 -9.90 -3.65 -10.51
N PHE A 48 -8.63 -3.95 -10.76
CA PHE A 48 -7.53 -3.02 -10.51
C PHE A 48 -7.68 -1.67 -11.26
N PRO A 49 -8.09 -1.62 -12.55
CA PRO A 49 -8.34 -0.35 -13.22
C PRO A 49 -9.45 0.49 -12.57
N GLU A 50 -10.50 -0.17 -12.08
CA GLU A 50 -11.60 0.49 -11.36
C GLU A 50 -11.12 1.04 -10.01
N PHE A 51 -10.33 0.26 -9.28
CA PHE A 51 -9.68 0.70 -8.04
C PHE A 51 -8.81 1.94 -8.27
N ALA A 52 -7.91 1.92 -9.26
CA ALA A 52 -7.07 3.06 -9.59
C ALA A 52 -7.91 4.31 -9.90
N THR A 53 -9.00 4.14 -10.66
CA THR A 53 -9.93 5.23 -10.99
C THR A 53 -10.62 5.79 -9.76
N ARG A 54 -11.13 4.94 -8.86
CA ARG A 54 -11.75 5.37 -7.59
C ARG A 54 -10.75 6.11 -6.71
N PHE A 55 -9.51 5.61 -6.61
CA PHE A 55 -8.46 6.23 -5.83
C PHE A 55 -8.08 7.62 -6.39
N THR A 56 -7.89 7.75 -7.70
CA THR A 56 -7.65 9.04 -8.36
C THR A 56 -8.78 10.03 -8.09
N ASN A 57 -10.04 9.61 -8.21
CA ASN A 57 -11.18 10.48 -7.93
C ASN A 57 -11.23 10.93 -6.47
N ALA A 58 -10.96 10.04 -5.52
CA ALA A 58 -10.90 10.37 -4.10
C ALA A 58 -9.78 11.39 -3.80
N LEU A 59 -8.58 11.19 -4.37
CA LEU A 59 -7.49 12.15 -4.25
C LEU A 59 -7.85 13.50 -4.86
N LEU A 60 -8.44 13.51 -6.05
CA LEU A 60 -8.85 14.73 -6.72
C LEU A 60 -9.84 15.53 -5.88
N GLN A 61 -10.80 14.84 -5.26
CA GLN A 61 -11.77 15.46 -4.35
C GLN A 61 -11.10 16.05 -3.11
N GLN A 62 -10.17 15.31 -2.48
CA GLN A 62 -9.45 15.79 -1.29
C GLN A 62 -8.58 17.01 -1.61
N ILE A 63 -7.84 16.99 -2.72
CA ILE A 63 -7.00 18.10 -3.18
C ILE A 63 -7.86 19.35 -3.45
N LYS A 64 -8.97 19.20 -4.19
CA LYS A 64 -9.85 20.33 -4.54
C LYS A 64 -10.57 20.93 -3.33
N SER A 65 -10.94 20.10 -2.37
CA SER A 65 -11.67 20.54 -1.17
C SER A 65 -10.78 21.13 -0.08
N ASP A 66 -9.45 20.95 -0.16
CA ASP A 66 -8.53 21.53 0.81
C ASP A 66 -8.30 23.03 0.57
N SER A 67 -8.88 23.84 1.45
CA SER A 67 -8.73 25.30 1.47
C SER A 67 -7.45 25.79 2.15
N SER A 68 -6.68 24.90 2.78
CA SER A 68 -5.45 25.24 3.52
C SER A 68 -4.36 24.17 3.33
N PRO A 69 -3.93 23.92 2.07
CA PRO A 69 -2.99 22.83 1.76
C PRO A 69 -1.64 22.96 2.48
N ASN A 70 -1.18 24.18 2.78
CA ASN A 70 0.01 24.38 3.62
C ASN A 70 -0.19 23.84 5.05
N VAL A 71 -1.34 24.08 5.68
CA VAL A 71 -1.62 23.54 7.02
C VAL A 71 -1.66 22.02 6.99
N THR A 72 -2.27 21.44 5.95
CA THR A 72 -2.30 19.99 5.75
C THR A 72 -0.91 19.39 5.60
N GLN A 73 -0.04 20.03 4.78
CA GLN A 73 1.36 19.64 4.63
C GLN A 73 2.12 19.70 5.95
N GLN A 74 2.02 20.82 6.69
CA GLN A 74 2.74 20.97 7.97
C GLN A 74 2.29 19.92 9.00
N LYS A 75 0.98 19.70 9.16
CA LYS A 75 0.46 18.64 10.06
C LYS A 75 0.96 17.25 9.70
N PHE A 76 1.02 16.95 8.41
CA PHE A 76 1.56 15.68 7.94
C PHE A 76 3.05 15.57 8.25
N GLY A 77 3.85 16.61 7.96
CA GLY A 77 5.27 16.67 8.29
C GLY A 77 5.56 16.53 9.79
N GLU A 78 4.71 17.11 10.64
CA GLU A 78 4.76 16.92 12.10
C GLU A 78 4.41 15.49 12.50
N GLU A 79 3.34 14.94 11.93
CA GLU A 79 2.88 13.58 12.20
C GLU A 79 3.94 12.55 11.84
N VAL A 80 4.56 12.67 10.66
CA VAL A 80 5.59 11.74 10.19
C VAL A 80 6.98 12.02 10.76
N GLY A 81 7.20 13.21 11.32
CA GLY A 81 8.49 13.65 11.86
C GLY A 81 9.54 13.99 10.80
N SER A 82 9.13 14.39 9.59
CA SER A 82 10.05 14.77 8.50
C SER A 82 9.52 15.95 7.69
N THR A 83 10.35 16.98 7.54
CA THR A 83 10.09 18.12 6.66
C THR A 83 10.55 17.88 5.22
N GLU A 84 11.31 16.81 4.95
CA GLU A 84 11.77 16.49 3.59
C GLU A 84 10.63 15.99 2.70
N ILE A 85 9.60 15.42 3.31
CA ILE A 85 8.45 14.84 2.61
C ILE A 85 7.30 15.82 2.37
N ILE A 86 7.50 17.09 2.71
CA ILE A 86 6.54 18.17 2.47
C ILE A 86 7.09 19.19 1.48
N LEU A 87 6.18 19.96 0.88
CA LEU A 87 6.51 21.07 -0.01
C LEU A 87 6.81 22.35 0.77
N GLU A 88 7.65 23.21 0.20
CA GLU A 88 7.73 24.60 0.63
C GLU A 88 6.44 25.33 0.29
N SER A 89 6.04 26.29 1.11
CA SER A 89 4.77 27.02 0.92
C SER A 89 4.63 27.66 -0.47
N SER A 90 5.74 28.09 -1.09
CA SER A 90 5.78 28.68 -2.43
C SER A 90 5.52 27.67 -3.55
N GLN A 91 5.77 26.38 -3.31
CA GLN A 91 5.61 25.30 -4.29
C GLN A 91 4.20 24.71 -4.29
N ILE A 92 3.43 24.93 -3.23
CA ILE A 92 2.13 24.26 -3.02
C ILE A 92 1.13 24.61 -4.11
N ASP A 93 0.87 25.89 -4.35
CA ASP A 93 -0.18 26.31 -5.29
C ASP A 93 0.11 25.84 -6.74
N PRO A 94 1.33 26.01 -7.30
CA PRO A 94 1.66 25.49 -8.62
C PRO A 94 1.44 23.97 -8.75
N ILE A 95 1.88 23.18 -7.76
CA ILE A 95 1.75 21.72 -7.79
C ILE A 95 0.29 21.31 -7.61
N LYS A 96 -0.44 21.99 -6.72
CA LYS A 96 -1.88 21.77 -6.52
C LYS A 96 -2.65 21.99 -7.82
N SER A 97 -2.48 23.14 -8.47
CA SER A 97 -3.18 23.43 -9.74
C SER A 97 -2.88 22.39 -10.84
N LYS A 98 -1.64 21.88 -10.88
CA LYS A 98 -1.27 20.78 -11.79
C LYS A 98 -2.00 19.48 -11.45
N LEU A 99 -2.07 19.11 -10.17
CA LEU A 99 -2.71 17.87 -9.71
C LEU A 99 -4.24 17.92 -9.66
N GLU A 100 -4.86 19.08 -9.90
CA GLU A 100 -6.31 19.18 -10.13
C GLU A 100 -6.75 18.66 -11.52
N SER A 101 -5.80 18.30 -12.39
CA SER A 101 -6.06 17.55 -13.63
C SER A 101 -6.15 16.05 -13.32
N PHE A 102 -7.29 15.44 -13.68
CA PHE A 102 -7.49 14.00 -13.51
C PHE A 102 -6.41 13.19 -14.21
N ASP A 103 -6.07 13.51 -15.46
CA ASP A 103 -5.11 12.72 -16.23
C ASP A 103 -3.70 12.74 -15.62
N ILE A 104 -3.28 13.91 -15.12
CA ILE A 104 -1.97 14.06 -14.46
C ILE A 104 -1.96 13.29 -13.14
N LEU A 105 -3.01 13.46 -12.32
CA LEU A 105 -3.12 12.77 -11.04
C LEU A 105 -3.21 11.25 -11.22
N ASN A 106 -3.96 10.79 -12.23
CA ASN A 106 -4.12 9.38 -12.54
C ASN A 106 -2.80 8.75 -12.97
N ASP A 107 -1.98 9.45 -13.75
CA ASP A 107 -0.63 8.98 -14.08
C ASP A 107 0.21 8.77 -12.81
N ARG A 108 0.17 9.71 -11.85
CA ARG A 108 0.88 9.56 -10.56
C ARG A 108 0.36 8.38 -9.76
N VAL A 109 -0.95 8.22 -9.67
CA VAL A 109 -1.59 7.09 -9.00
C VAL A 109 -1.15 5.77 -9.63
N LEU A 110 -1.18 5.64 -10.95
CA LEU A 110 -0.77 4.42 -11.63
C LEU A 110 0.72 4.10 -11.44
N ARG A 111 1.58 5.11 -11.31
CA ARG A 111 3.00 4.93 -11.00
C ARG A 111 3.25 4.44 -9.58
N ILE A 112 2.49 4.97 -8.62
CA ILE A 112 2.51 4.49 -7.23
C ILE A 112 2.07 3.02 -7.23
N LEU A 113 0.87 2.76 -7.77
CA LEU A 113 0.25 1.42 -7.79
C LEU A 113 0.97 0.37 -8.65
N ASN A 114 1.98 0.73 -9.45
CA ASN A 114 2.75 -0.21 -10.26
C ASN A 114 3.83 -0.96 -9.43
N SER A 115 3.54 -1.25 -8.17
CA SER A 115 4.41 -1.99 -7.27
C SER A 115 4.19 -3.51 -7.38
N ASN A 116 5.25 -4.29 -7.10
CA ASN A 116 5.08 -5.74 -6.86
C ASN A 116 4.27 -6.01 -5.59
N PHE A 117 4.36 -5.13 -4.59
CA PHE A 117 3.58 -5.26 -3.36
C PHE A 117 2.08 -5.21 -3.67
N VAL A 118 1.60 -4.19 -4.38
CA VAL A 118 0.18 -4.09 -4.75
C VAL A 118 -0.29 -5.30 -5.53
N LYS A 119 0.47 -5.73 -6.56
CA LYS A 119 0.15 -6.90 -7.39
C LYS A 119 0.02 -8.20 -6.61
N MET A 120 0.82 -8.38 -5.55
CA MET A 120 0.81 -9.58 -4.72
C MET A 120 -0.20 -9.49 -3.57
N THR A 121 -0.37 -8.31 -2.97
CA THR A 121 -1.17 -8.12 -1.77
C THR A 121 -2.66 -7.98 -2.08
N PHE A 122 -3.02 -7.30 -3.18
CA PHE A 122 -4.42 -7.06 -3.54
C PHE A 122 -5.22 -8.38 -3.66
N PRO A 123 -4.76 -9.43 -4.38
CA PRO A 123 -5.45 -10.71 -4.41
C PRO A 123 -5.54 -11.39 -3.04
N VAL A 124 -4.49 -11.28 -2.22
CA VAL A 124 -4.41 -11.92 -0.89
C VAL A 124 -5.41 -11.28 0.07
N PHE A 125 -5.48 -9.96 0.13
CA PHE A 125 -6.41 -9.26 1.03
C PHE A 125 -7.87 -9.55 0.71
N ASN A 126 -8.23 -9.58 -0.57
CA ASN A 126 -9.55 -10.02 -1.01
C ASN A 126 -9.85 -11.46 -0.55
N ALA A 127 -8.87 -12.36 -0.67
CA ALA A 127 -9.01 -13.74 -0.22
C ALA A 127 -9.18 -13.89 1.30
N LEU A 128 -8.39 -13.15 2.08
CA LEU A 128 -8.49 -13.15 3.54
C LEU A 128 -9.84 -12.58 4.00
N PHE A 129 -10.28 -11.48 3.40
CA PHE A 129 -11.57 -10.87 3.74
C PHE A 129 -12.75 -11.80 3.43
N ASP A 130 -12.72 -12.46 2.28
CA ASP A 130 -13.77 -13.42 1.90
C ASP A 130 -13.76 -14.64 2.84
N ALA A 131 -12.57 -15.14 3.20
CA ALA A 131 -12.44 -16.25 4.15
C ALA A 131 -12.94 -15.88 5.55
N SER A 132 -12.68 -14.66 6.01
CA SER A 132 -13.24 -14.12 7.26
C SER A 132 -14.76 -14.04 7.20
N THR A 133 -15.30 -13.48 6.12
CA THR A 133 -16.74 -13.34 5.92
C THR A 133 -17.44 -14.71 5.91
N GLU A 134 -16.84 -15.72 5.26
CA GLU A 134 -17.32 -17.10 5.25
C GLU A 134 -17.29 -17.71 6.67
N TYR A 135 -16.18 -17.56 7.40
CA TYR A 135 -16.00 -18.12 8.74
C TYR A 135 -17.01 -17.56 9.76
N PHE A 136 -17.21 -16.24 9.77
CA PHE A 136 -18.14 -15.57 10.67
C PHE A 136 -19.60 -15.58 10.17
N GLN A 137 -19.84 -16.09 8.96
CA GLN A 137 -21.17 -16.14 8.31
C GLN A 137 -21.81 -14.77 8.12
N ASP A 138 -21.00 -13.74 7.86
CA ASP A 138 -21.47 -12.37 7.67
C ASP A 138 -21.85 -12.06 6.22
N LYS A 139 -22.66 -11.02 6.03
CA LYS A 139 -22.94 -10.44 4.70
C LYS A 139 -22.23 -9.10 4.48
N ASN A 140 -21.12 -8.87 5.16
CA ASN A 140 -20.35 -7.61 5.13
C ASN A 140 -19.57 -7.40 3.81
N SER A 141 -20.06 -7.93 2.69
CA SER A 141 -19.43 -7.78 1.37
C SER A 141 -19.29 -6.31 0.94
N GLU A 142 -20.13 -5.43 1.49
CA GLU A 142 -20.09 -3.99 1.26
C GLU A 142 -18.82 -3.34 1.81
N LEU A 143 -18.25 -3.87 2.90
CA LEU A 143 -17.03 -3.33 3.52
C LEU A 143 -15.75 -3.80 2.84
N ARG A 144 -15.80 -4.89 2.07
CA ARG A 144 -14.62 -5.51 1.45
C ARG A 144 -13.83 -4.52 0.62
N GLU A 145 -14.52 -3.77 -0.25
CA GLU A 145 -13.85 -2.79 -1.11
C GLU A 145 -13.17 -1.71 -0.27
N ASP A 146 -13.86 -1.16 0.73
CA ASP A 146 -13.29 -0.11 1.56
C ASP A 146 -12.09 -0.58 2.37
N ILE A 147 -12.18 -1.74 3.02
CA ILE A 147 -11.10 -2.28 3.84
C ILE A 147 -9.89 -2.68 3.00
N VAL A 148 -10.11 -3.38 1.89
CA VAL A 148 -9.02 -3.79 0.99
C VAL A 148 -8.38 -2.56 0.33
N ASP A 149 -9.17 -1.68 -0.28
CA ASP A 149 -8.66 -0.48 -0.95
C ASP A 149 -7.89 0.40 0.05
N GLY A 150 -8.43 0.61 1.26
CA GLY A 150 -7.80 1.43 2.29
C GLY A 150 -6.42 0.93 2.70
N HIS A 151 -6.27 -0.38 2.91
CA HIS A 151 -4.97 -0.98 3.26
C HIS A 151 -4.01 -1.04 2.07
N ILE A 152 -4.50 -1.25 0.84
CA ILE A 152 -3.64 -1.18 -0.35
C ILE A 152 -3.08 0.23 -0.54
N ILE A 153 -3.93 1.26 -0.41
CA ILE A 153 -3.50 2.66 -0.49
C ILE A 153 -2.47 2.97 0.61
N ALA A 154 -2.70 2.48 1.84
CA ALA A 154 -1.78 2.76 2.95
C ALA A 154 -0.42 2.06 2.80
N ILE A 155 -0.39 0.81 2.34
CA ILE A 155 0.85 0.07 2.09
C ILE A 155 1.68 0.79 1.03
N ASP A 156 1.01 1.22 -0.03
CA ASP A 156 1.67 1.85 -1.17
C ASP A 156 1.96 3.33 -0.94
N LEU A 157 1.57 3.93 0.19
CA LEU A 157 2.08 5.23 0.66
C LEU A 157 3.58 5.18 0.98
N SER A 158 4.11 4.00 1.35
CA SER A 158 5.55 3.84 1.59
C SER A 158 6.38 4.08 0.33
N GLU A 159 5.84 3.75 -0.84
CA GLU A 159 6.53 3.88 -2.14
C GLU A 159 6.84 5.35 -2.51
N PRO A 160 5.87 6.29 -2.56
CA PRO A 160 6.19 7.70 -2.81
C PRO A 160 7.08 8.30 -1.73
N MET A 161 6.95 7.87 -0.46
CA MET A 161 7.85 8.31 0.61
C MET A 161 9.29 7.84 0.37
N ASP A 162 9.49 6.59 -0.05
CA ASP A 162 10.80 6.05 -0.38
C ASP A 162 11.42 6.77 -1.58
N ARG A 163 10.65 6.99 -2.66
CA ARG A 163 11.13 7.74 -3.83
C ARG A 163 11.61 9.16 -3.45
N ILE A 164 10.91 9.82 -2.53
CA ILE A 164 11.31 11.15 -2.04
C ILE A 164 12.62 11.10 -1.25
N VAL A 165 12.76 10.12 -0.36
CA VAL A 165 13.93 9.99 0.53
C VAL A 165 15.15 9.48 -0.23
N ASP A 166 14.98 8.45 -1.06
CA ASP A 166 16.05 7.74 -1.75
C ASP A 166 16.45 8.44 -3.06
N LYS A 167 15.57 9.27 -3.64
CA LYS A 167 15.79 9.98 -4.92
C LYS A 167 16.30 9.03 -6.01
N ASP A 168 15.66 7.87 -6.12
CA ASP A 168 16.07 6.76 -6.96
C ASP A 168 15.26 6.67 -8.26
N GLU A 169 13.95 6.94 -8.19
CA GLU A 169 13.02 6.89 -9.32
C GLU A 169 12.06 8.09 -9.34
N ASP A 170 11.46 8.36 -10.51
CA ASP A 170 10.42 9.39 -10.68
C ASP A 170 10.80 10.78 -10.13
N LEU A 171 12.07 11.18 -10.30
CA LEU A 171 12.64 12.43 -9.78
C LEU A 171 11.86 13.69 -10.17
N ASP A 172 11.29 13.71 -11.38
CA ASP A 172 10.49 14.83 -11.88
C ASP A 172 9.11 14.95 -11.21
N TYR A 173 8.74 13.96 -10.39
CA TYR A 173 7.42 13.84 -9.76
C TYR A 173 7.47 13.85 -8.23
N LEU A 174 8.65 14.04 -7.62
CA LEU A 174 8.77 14.05 -6.16
C LEU A 174 7.89 15.11 -5.51
N ASP A 175 7.81 16.30 -6.10
CA ASP A 175 6.95 17.38 -5.58
C ASP A 175 5.45 17.02 -5.68
N ASP A 176 5.05 16.27 -6.71
CA ASP A 176 3.68 15.77 -6.82
C ASP A 176 3.37 14.79 -5.68
N TYR A 177 4.30 13.87 -5.41
CA TYR A 177 4.17 12.90 -4.32
C TYR A 177 4.12 13.57 -2.95
N LYS A 178 4.97 14.59 -2.72
CA LYS A 178 4.92 15.40 -1.49
C LYS A 178 3.54 16.01 -1.29
N LEU A 179 2.93 16.60 -2.33
CA LEU A 179 1.57 17.14 -2.22
C LEU A 179 0.55 16.05 -1.90
N MET A 180 0.66 14.89 -2.56
CA MET A 180 -0.33 13.80 -2.47
C MET A 180 -0.32 13.08 -1.12
N ASN A 181 0.85 12.89 -0.50
CA ASN A 181 1.03 12.03 0.68
C ASN A 181 0.02 12.25 1.83
N PRO A 182 -0.23 13.49 2.31
CA PRO A 182 -1.23 13.73 3.35
C PRO A 182 -2.63 13.24 2.97
N TYR A 183 -3.02 13.42 1.71
CA TYR A 183 -4.34 13.04 1.21
C TYR A 183 -4.45 11.52 1.00
N ILE A 184 -3.38 10.86 0.55
CA ILE A 184 -3.30 9.40 0.45
C ILE A 184 -3.53 8.77 1.83
N LEU A 185 -2.83 9.25 2.86
CA LEU A 185 -2.99 8.77 4.23
C LEU A 185 -4.42 9.02 4.75
N LYS A 186 -4.97 10.21 4.48
CA LYS A 186 -6.36 10.55 4.88
C LYS A 186 -7.38 9.61 4.23
N ILE A 187 -7.29 9.35 2.94
CA ILE A 187 -8.19 8.44 2.22
C ILE A 187 -8.10 7.02 2.78
N SER A 188 -6.88 6.56 3.07
CA SER A 188 -6.66 5.25 3.69
C SER A 188 -7.39 5.14 5.02
N ARG A 189 -7.23 6.14 5.90
CA ARG A 189 -7.92 6.23 7.19
C ARG A 189 -9.43 6.24 7.05
N GLU A 190 -9.97 7.09 6.17
CA GLU A 190 -11.41 7.20 5.92
C GLU A 190 -12.02 5.86 5.48
N LYS A 191 -11.32 5.12 4.61
CA LYS A 191 -11.73 3.81 4.14
C LYS A 191 -11.64 2.73 5.24
N ILE A 192 -10.52 2.66 5.94
CA ILE A 192 -10.28 1.67 7.00
C ILE A 192 -11.25 1.89 8.17
N ALA A 193 -11.56 3.14 8.52
CA ALA A 193 -12.48 3.49 9.60
C ALA A 193 -13.90 2.96 9.42
N LYS A 194 -14.32 2.65 8.19
CA LYS A 194 -15.62 2.00 7.93
C LYS A 194 -15.72 0.60 8.53
N GLY A 195 -14.61 -0.06 8.81
CA GLY A 195 -14.56 -1.33 9.53
C GLY A 195 -14.80 -1.22 11.04
N GLY A 196 -14.84 0.00 11.57
CA GLY A 196 -15.03 0.27 13.00
C GLY A 196 -13.76 0.79 13.68
N GLU A 197 -13.94 1.22 14.93
CA GLU A 197 -12.89 1.88 15.73
C GLU A 197 -11.68 0.97 15.96
N GLU A 198 -11.90 -0.31 16.29
CA GLU A 198 -10.79 -1.24 16.54
C GLU A 198 -9.98 -1.51 15.25
N VAL A 199 -10.63 -1.62 14.09
CA VAL A 199 -9.96 -1.79 12.79
C VAL A 199 -9.06 -0.59 12.48
N LEU A 200 -9.57 0.63 12.69
CA LEU A 200 -8.78 1.85 12.52
C LEU A 200 -7.61 1.89 13.51
N LYS A 201 -7.84 1.55 14.78
CA LYS A 201 -6.81 1.54 15.82
C LYS A 201 -5.69 0.54 15.51
N GLN A 202 -6.01 -0.64 15.00
CA GLN A 202 -4.99 -1.60 14.53
C GLN A 202 -4.15 -1.00 13.40
N PHE A 203 -4.78 -0.33 12.43
CA PHE A 203 -4.04 0.38 11.38
C PHE A 203 -3.13 1.47 11.95
N GLU A 204 -3.62 2.32 12.86
CA GLU A 204 -2.82 3.41 13.45
C GLU A 204 -1.61 2.89 14.23
N ASN A 205 -1.76 1.77 14.95
CA ASN A 205 -0.64 1.11 15.62
C ASN A 205 0.41 0.64 14.61
N GLY A 206 -0.02 -0.04 13.53
CA GLY A 206 0.88 -0.48 12.47
C GLY A 206 1.57 0.67 11.75
N PHE A 207 0.84 1.75 11.48
CA PHE A 207 1.37 2.97 10.87
C PHE A 207 2.40 3.64 11.77
N LYS A 208 2.15 3.75 13.08
CA LYS A 208 3.11 4.28 14.05
C LYS A 208 4.41 3.49 14.05
N ASP A 209 4.33 2.16 14.08
CA ASP A 209 5.52 1.30 14.03
C ASP A 209 6.27 1.44 12.70
N ALA A 210 5.55 1.55 11.59
CA ALA A 210 6.18 1.73 10.29
C ALA A 210 6.91 3.06 10.15
N ARG A 211 6.40 4.13 10.77
CA ARG A 211 7.13 5.41 10.85
C ARG A 211 8.44 5.28 11.62
N VAL A 212 8.44 4.52 12.72
CA VAL A 212 9.67 4.22 13.47
C VAL A 212 10.65 3.46 12.58
N GLY A 213 10.17 2.43 11.87
CA GLY A 213 10.97 1.67 10.91
C GLY A 213 11.56 2.53 9.79
N GLN A 214 10.76 3.44 9.19
CA GLN A 214 11.22 4.37 8.15
C GLN A 214 12.30 5.32 8.67
N TYR A 215 12.09 5.91 9.85
CA TYR A 215 13.05 6.82 10.45
C TYR A 215 14.40 6.15 10.72
N LEU A 216 14.36 4.91 11.21
CA LEU A 216 15.56 4.11 11.39
C LEU A 216 16.21 3.82 10.04
N ASP A 217 15.48 3.36 9.03
CA ASP A 217 16.01 3.11 7.68
C ASP A 217 16.75 4.34 7.11
N THR A 218 16.16 5.54 7.20
CA THR A 218 16.81 6.79 6.77
C THR A 218 18.11 7.05 7.55
N LYS A 219 18.11 6.87 8.88
CA LYS A 219 19.32 7.03 9.70
C LYS A 219 20.40 6.01 9.34
N LEU A 220 20.02 4.76 9.11
CA LEU A 220 20.94 3.68 8.75
C LEU A 220 21.61 4.00 7.40
N LYS A 221 20.86 4.51 6.43
CA LYS A 221 21.39 4.96 5.13
C LYS A 221 22.38 6.12 5.25
N GLN A 222 22.18 7.03 6.22
CA GLN A 222 23.09 8.16 6.46
C GLN A 222 24.40 7.78 7.15
N ASN A 223 24.42 6.73 7.98
CA ASN A 223 25.63 6.28 8.68
C ASN A 223 25.74 4.74 8.76
N PRO A 224 26.03 4.07 7.63
CA PRO A 224 25.94 2.62 7.51
C PRO A 224 26.94 1.83 8.36
N THR A 225 28.01 2.46 8.85
CA THR A 225 29.06 1.80 9.64
C THR A 225 28.82 1.79 11.15
N ALA A 226 27.78 2.49 11.64
CA ALA A 226 27.49 2.62 13.06
C ALA A 226 26.31 1.75 13.55
N ILE A 227 25.85 0.82 12.69
CA ILE A 227 24.60 0.08 12.88
C ILE A 227 24.78 -1.09 13.87
N THR A 228 23.84 -1.22 14.80
CA THR A 228 23.68 -2.43 15.62
C THR A 228 22.68 -3.42 15.00
N ASP A 229 22.85 -4.71 15.27
CA ASP A 229 21.91 -5.76 14.78
C ASP A 229 20.45 -5.46 15.20
N ASN A 230 20.25 -4.90 16.39
CA ASN A 230 18.93 -4.49 16.87
C ASN A 230 18.31 -3.39 15.99
N GLU A 231 19.07 -2.36 15.62
CA GLU A 231 18.56 -1.29 14.75
C GLU A 231 18.25 -1.79 13.33
N LEU A 232 19.00 -2.79 12.85
CA LEU A 232 18.70 -3.48 11.60
C LEU A 232 17.40 -4.28 11.70
N ASP A 233 17.18 -5.02 12.80
CA ASP A 233 15.92 -5.75 13.03
C ASP A 233 14.71 -4.80 13.15
N GLU A 234 14.90 -3.61 13.73
CA GLU A 234 13.85 -2.62 13.85
C GLU A 234 13.51 -1.91 12.54
N SER A 235 14.47 -1.69 11.63
CA SER A 235 14.17 -1.08 10.31
C SER A 235 13.26 -2.00 9.47
N TYR A 236 13.38 -3.33 9.61
CA TYR A 236 12.47 -4.30 8.97
C TYR A 236 11.01 -4.20 9.45
N LYS A 237 10.71 -3.51 10.57
CA LYS A 237 9.33 -3.32 11.05
C LYS A 237 8.49 -2.48 10.08
N LYS A 238 9.11 -1.64 9.26
CA LYS A 238 8.43 -0.78 8.26
C LYS A 238 7.34 -1.52 7.47
N TYR A 239 7.71 -2.64 6.85
CA TYR A 239 6.78 -3.41 6.02
C TYR A 239 5.97 -4.42 6.84
N ARG A 240 6.56 -4.99 7.91
CA ARG A 240 5.93 -6.03 8.73
C ARG A 240 4.75 -5.49 9.55
N SER A 241 4.87 -4.30 10.13
CA SER A 241 3.83 -3.75 11.00
C SER A 241 2.59 -3.33 10.22
N VAL A 242 2.74 -2.74 9.03
CA VAL A 242 1.60 -2.39 8.17
C VAL A 242 0.97 -3.65 7.59
N MET A 243 1.76 -4.64 7.15
CA MET A 243 1.21 -5.89 6.62
C MET A 243 0.51 -6.74 7.70
N GLY A 244 1.08 -6.84 8.91
CA GLY A 244 0.48 -7.61 9.99
C GLY A 244 -0.85 -7.01 10.47
N THR A 245 -0.90 -5.68 10.63
CA THR A 245 -2.15 -5.00 11.01
C THR A 245 -3.19 -5.02 9.89
N ALA A 246 -2.75 -5.00 8.62
CA ALA A 246 -3.64 -5.19 7.48
C ALA A 246 -4.23 -6.61 7.43
N GLY A 247 -3.44 -7.65 7.71
CA GLY A 247 -3.90 -9.05 7.81
C GLY A 247 -5.03 -9.19 8.83
N SER A 248 -4.78 -8.74 10.06
CA SER A 248 -5.80 -8.72 11.12
C SER A 248 -7.07 -7.95 10.73
N ASN A 249 -6.91 -6.83 10.04
CA ASN A 249 -8.02 -6.01 9.57
C ASN A 249 -8.83 -6.64 8.43
N MET A 250 -8.29 -7.61 7.68
CA MET A 250 -9.09 -8.42 6.76
C MET A 250 -10.09 -9.31 7.52
N ALA A 251 -9.85 -9.58 8.81
CA ALA A 251 -10.82 -10.19 9.71
C ALA A 251 -11.70 -9.18 10.46
N LEU A 252 -11.62 -7.88 10.13
CA LEU A 252 -12.16 -6.77 10.92
C LEU A 252 -11.64 -6.78 12.37
N SER A 253 -10.38 -7.20 12.55
CA SER A 253 -9.74 -7.37 13.86
C SER A 253 -10.46 -8.35 14.80
N ARG A 254 -11.21 -9.31 14.24
CA ARG A 254 -11.99 -10.27 15.02
C ARG A 254 -11.26 -11.58 15.20
N GLU A 255 -11.22 -12.03 16.44
CA GLU A 255 -10.62 -13.32 16.78
C GLU A 255 -11.51 -14.51 16.40
N PRO A 256 -10.92 -15.68 16.05
CA PRO A 256 -9.47 -15.97 16.06
C PRO A 256 -8.75 -15.59 14.76
N LEU A 257 -9.48 -15.17 13.72
CA LEU A 257 -8.87 -14.94 12.41
C LEU A 257 -7.98 -13.72 12.37
N GLY A 258 -8.26 -12.70 13.19
CA GLY A 258 -7.44 -11.51 13.32
C GLY A 258 -6.02 -11.79 13.83
N GLU A 259 -5.84 -12.75 14.73
CA GLU A 259 -4.51 -13.22 15.18
C GLU A 259 -3.85 -14.17 14.17
N ILE A 260 -4.64 -14.99 13.47
CA ILE A 260 -4.11 -15.97 12.51
C ILE A 260 -3.61 -15.32 11.22
N PHE A 261 -4.27 -14.24 10.77
CA PHE A 261 -3.96 -13.51 9.55
C PHE A 261 -2.80 -12.53 9.76
#